data_AF-A0A933C9C5-F1
#
_entry.id   AF-A0A933C9C5-F1
#
_cell.length_a   1.000
_cell.length_b   1.000
_cell.length_c   1.000
_cell.angle_alpha   90.00
_cell.angle_beta   90.00
_cell.angle_gamma   90.00
#
_symmetry.space_group_name_H-M   'P 1'
#
loop_
_entity.id
_entity.type
_entity.pdbx_description
1 polymer ?
#
loop_
_entity_poly.entity_id
_entity_poly.type
_entity_poly.pdbx_seq_one_letter_code
_entity_poly.pdbx_strand_id
1 'polypeptide(L)'
;LVACGWFGIQTWIGGWAIFKILAIYFPSWEAAPPLAAGISGPQLACFLFFWAVNMAVIYKGIESIRILLDIKAPLLIVLGLALLAWAYRQAGGFGPMLGQPSHFVPGGPKEGQFWAVFFPSLTGMIGFWATLSLNIPDFTRYARTQRDQMLGQTLGLPTTMALYSFIGVAVTSATIVLYGAPIWDPVVLITRFKSPVVLTVSLFSLCLATLATNLAANVVSPANDFANLWPKRISFRTGGLITGLIGILIQPWKLVADPSGYIFTWLVGYSALLGSIGGILIADYYLIRKATLDLPGLYRREGPYWFSGGFNVAAIVALALGILPCVPGFLDVIKAASAPPFFKALYHYAWFVSFGISSAVYWGLSRLSPQTAAVPEAA
;
A
#
# COMPACT_ATOMS: atom_id res chain seq x y z
N LEU A 1 -5.77 10.13 2.29
CA LEU A 1 -6.25 9.95 0.89
C LEU A 1 -5.67 8.70 0.22
N VAL A 2 -4.34 8.55 0.12
CA VAL A 2 -3.74 7.34 -0.49
C VAL A 2 -4.21 6.05 0.20
N ALA A 3 -4.23 6.03 1.54
CA ALA A 3 -4.80 4.92 2.31
C ALA A 3 -6.30 4.66 1.99
N CYS A 4 -7.10 5.70 1.74
CA CYS A 4 -8.49 5.54 1.30
C CYS A 4 -8.57 4.90 -0.10
N GLY A 5 -7.63 5.22 -0.99
CA GLY A 5 -7.51 4.57 -2.30
C GLY A 5 -7.16 3.08 -2.17
N TRP A 6 -6.19 2.76 -1.32
CA TRP A 6 -5.88 1.38 -0.96
C TRP A 6 -7.07 0.65 -0.34
N PHE A 7 -7.85 1.35 0.49
CA PHE A 7 -9.09 0.81 1.03
C PHE A 7 -10.05 0.39 -0.09
N GLY A 8 -10.26 1.25 -1.08
CA GLY A 8 -11.04 0.94 -2.27
C GLY A 8 -10.49 -0.27 -3.03
N ILE A 9 -9.18 -0.30 -3.29
CA ILE A 9 -8.50 -1.37 -4.05
C ILE A 9 -8.68 -2.74 -3.36
N GLN A 10 -8.43 -2.83 -2.06
CA GLN A 10 -8.62 -4.07 -1.32
C GLN A 10 -10.10 -4.46 -1.24
N THR A 11 -11.00 -3.48 -1.14
CA THR A 11 -12.45 -3.75 -1.21
C THR A 11 -12.85 -4.31 -2.57
N TRP A 12 -12.25 -3.83 -3.66
CA TRP A 12 -12.44 -4.38 -5.01
C TRP A 12 -11.96 -5.81 -5.12
N ILE A 13 -10.75 -6.12 -4.63
CA ILE A 13 -10.21 -7.49 -4.67
C ILE A 13 -11.12 -8.47 -3.91
N GLY A 14 -11.59 -8.09 -2.72
CA GLY A 14 -12.53 -8.92 -1.96
C GLY A 14 -13.89 -9.07 -2.63
N GLY A 15 -14.44 -7.99 -3.17
CA GLY A 15 -15.70 -8.04 -3.95
C GLY A 15 -15.57 -8.89 -5.21
N TRP A 16 -14.43 -8.84 -5.89
CA TRP A 16 -14.16 -9.64 -7.08
C TRP A 16 -14.03 -11.13 -6.76
N ALA A 17 -13.41 -11.49 -5.62
CA ALA A 17 -13.40 -12.87 -5.14
C ALA A 17 -14.82 -13.39 -4.85
N ILE A 18 -15.70 -12.58 -4.23
CA ILE A 18 -17.11 -12.94 -4.04
C ILE A 18 -17.83 -13.13 -5.38
N PHE A 19 -17.62 -12.21 -6.33
CA PHE A 19 -18.17 -12.32 -7.67
C PHE A 19 -17.75 -13.65 -8.33
N LYS A 20 -16.47 -14.02 -8.23
CA LYS A 20 -15.97 -15.29 -8.79
C LYS A 20 -16.57 -16.52 -8.10
N ILE A 21 -16.84 -16.48 -6.80
CA ILE A 21 -17.58 -17.55 -6.11
C ILE A 21 -18.99 -17.67 -6.71
N LEU A 22 -19.71 -16.56 -6.80
CA LEU A 22 -21.10 -16.57 -7.27
C LEU A 22 -21.20 -16.96 -8.75
N ALA A 23 -20.24 -16.56 -9.58
CA ALA A 23 -20.17 -16.92 -10.99
C ALA A 23 -20.02 -18.44 -11.23
N ILE A 24 -19.50 -19.21 -10.26
CA ILE A 24 -19.46 -20.68 -10.34
C ILE A 24 -20.88 -21.25 -10.35
N TYR A 25 -21.79 -20.68 -9.56
CA TYR A 25 -23.17 -21.15 -9.41
C TYR A 25 -24.15 -20.43 -10.35
N PHE A 26 -23.81 -19.21 -10.75
CA PHE A 26 -24.59 -18.37 -11.66
C PHE A 26 -23.72 -17.91 -12.85
N PRO A 27 -23.40 -18.79 -13.82
CA PRO A 27 -22.47 -18.46 -14.91
C PRO A 27 -22.89 -17.27 -15.78
N SER A 28 -24.20 -16.97 -15.85
CA SER A 28 -24.74 -15.82 -16.58
C SER A 28 -24.21 -14.47 -16.07
N TRP A 29 -23.67 -14.41 -14.85
CA TRP A 29 -23.09 -13.20 -14.27
C TRP A 29 -21.82 -12.74 -15.00
N GLU A 30 -21.07 -13.66 -15.60
CA GLU A 30 -19.88 -13.31 -16.41
C GLU A 30 -20.28 -12.64 -17.74
N ALA A 31 -21.49 -12.91 -18.24
CA ALA A 31 -22.02 -12.33 -19.47
C ALA A 31 -22.78 -11.01 -19.23
N ALA A 32 -22.88 -10.54 -17.99
CA ALA A 32 -23.62 -9.33 -17.66
C ALA A 32 -22.95 -8.09 -18.30
N PRO A 33 -23.69 -7.24 -19.03
CA PRO A 33 -23.11 -6.08 -19.70
C PRO A 33 -22.54 -5.07 -18.69
N PRO A 34 -21.49 -4.33 -19.07
CA PRO A 34 -20.92 -3.29 -18.21
C PRO A 34 -21.89 -2.12 -18.04
N LEU A 35 -21.91 -1.55 -16.84
CA LEU A 35 -22.54 -0.27 -16.54
C LEU A 35 -21.65 0.89 -17.03
N ALA A 36 -22.18 2.12 -17.01
CA ALA A 36 -21.43 3.33 -17.34
C ALA A 36 -20.14 3.52 -16.51
N ALA A 37 -20.07 2.92 -15.31
CA ALA A 37 -18.89 2.94 -14.45
C ALA A 37 -17.74 2.02 -14.91
N GLY A 38 -17.96 1.21 -15.96
CA GLY A 38 -16.97 0.28 -16.52
C GLY A 38 -16.94 -1.11 -15.89
N ILE A 39 -17.91 -1.44 -15.04
CA ILE A 39 -18.07 -2.74 -14.37
C ILE A 39 -19.52 -3.22 -14.49
N SER A 40 -19.76 -4.53 -14.43
CA SER A 40 -21.11 -5.09 -14.52
C SER A 40 -21.90 -4.87 -13.21
N GLY A 41 -23.23 -4.92 -13.30
CA GLY A 41 -24.12 -4.84 -12.13
C GLY A 41 -23.77 -5.86 -11.03
N PRO A 42 -23.55 -7.15 -11.37
CA PRO A 42 -23.14 -8.15 -10.39
C PRO A 42 -21.78 -7.87 -9.73
N GLN A 43 -20.80 -7.36 -10.48
CA GLN A 43 -19.49 -6.95 -9.93
C GLN A 43 -19.66 -5.81 -8.92
N LEU A 44 -20.45 -4.78 -9.27
CA LEU A 44 -20.75 -3.67 -8.37
C LEU A 44 -21.47 -4.14 -7.10
N ALA A 45 -22.43 -5.05 -7.23
CA ALA A 45 -23.15 -5.60 -6.08
C ALA A 45 -22.22 -6.35 -5.12
N CYS A 46 -21.31 -7.20 -5.64
CA CYS A 46 -20.33 -7.91 -4.80
C CYS A 46 -19.33 -6.96 -4.15
N PHE A 47 -18.90 -5.92 -4.86
CA PHE A 47 -18.06 -4.85 -4.32
C PHE A 47 -18.75 -4.12 -3.16
N LEU A 48 -19.99 -3.66 -3.35
CA LEU A 48 -20.75 -2.96 -2.32
C LEU A 48 -21.09 -3.86 -1.12
N PHE A 49 -21.34 -5.15 -1.36
CA PHE A 49 -21.52 -6.13 -0.29
C PHE A 49 -20.26 -6.27 0.55
N PHE A 50 -19.09 -6.48 -0.09
CA PHE A 50 -17.83 -6.59 0.65
C PHE A 50 -17.46 -5.27 1.36
N TRP A 51 -17.75 -4.13 0.72
CA TRP A 51 -17.65 -2.82 1.34
C TRP A 51 -18.50 -2.71 2.61
N ALA A 52 -19.76 -3.14 2.55
CA ALA A 52 -20.67 -3.11 3.70
C ALA A 52 -20.16 -3.99 4.86
N VAL A 53 -19.58 -5.16 4.55
CA VAL A 53 -18.91 -6.00 5.54
C VAL A 53 -17.74 -5.27 6.18
N ASN A 54 -16.88 -4.60 5.39
CA ASN A 54 -15.80 -3.77 5.93
C ASN A 54 -16.37 -2.69 6.87
N MET A 55 -17.38 -1.94 6.43
CA MET A 55 -18.01 -0.87 7.24
C MET A 55 -18.60 -1.39 8.54
N ALA A 56 -19.26 -2.55 8.53
CA ALA A 56 -19.82 -3.16 9.73
C ALA A 56 -18.74 -3.49 10.76
N VAL A 57 -17.57 -3.98 10.33
CA VAL A 57 -16.45 -4.26 11.24
C VAL A 57 -15.83 -2.96 11.77
N ILE A 58 -15.64 -1.95 10.91
CA ILE A 58 -15.12 -0.63 11.31
C ILE A 58 -16.01 0.00 12.37
N TYR A 59 -17.33 -0.10 12.22
CA TYR A 59 -18.28 0.44 13.17
C TYR A 59 -18.16 -0.20 14.57
N LYS A 60 -17.80 -1.49 14.64
CA LYS A 60 -17.55 -2.18 15.92
C LYS A 60 -16.26 -1.71 16.62
N GLY A 61 -15.32 -1.10 15.88
CA GLY A 61 -14.12 -0.46 16.43
C GLY A 61 -12.87 -1.34 16.43
N ILE A 62 -11.79 -0.82 17.01
CA ILE A 62 -10.42 -1.33 16.84
C ILE A 62 -10.17 -2.74 17.43
N GLU A 63 -10.87 -3.10 18.52
CA GLU A 63 -10.73 -4.44 19.13
C GLU A 63 -11.19 -5.55 18.18
N SER A 64 -12.23 -5.31 17.37
CA SER A 64 -12.66 -6.28 16.36
C SER A 64 -11.60 -6.51 15.29
N ILE A 65 -10.84 -5.46 14.94
CA ILE A 65 -9.73 -5.55 13.98
C ILE A 65 -8.60 -6.41 14.55
N ARG A 66 -8.26 -6.22 15.83
CA ARG A 66 -7.20 -6.99 16.50
C ARG A 66 -7.47 -8.50 16.48
N ILE A 67 -8.67 -8.92 16.88
CA ILE A 67 -9.06 -10.34 16.90
C ILE A 67 -8.95 -10.96 15.50
N LEU A 68 -9.39 -10.23 14.47
CA LEU A 68 -9.28 -10.69 13.08
C LEU A 68 -7.83 -10.87 12.63
N LEU A 69 -6.92 -10.00 13.07
CA LEU A 69 -5.49 -10.11 12.75
C LEU A 69 -4.85 -11.34 13.41
N ASP A 70 -5.16 -11.59 14.68
CA ASP A 70 -4.61 -12.72 15.44
C ASP A 70 -5.00 -14.07 14.82
N ILE A 71 -6.22 -14.18 14.27
CA ILE A 71 -6.69 -15.37 13.57
C ILE A 71 -6.08 -15.47 12.16
N LYS A 72 -5.98 -14.34 11.44
CA LYS A 72 -5.53 -14.32 10.04
C LYS A 72 -4.06 -14.72 9.89
N ALA A 73 -3.18 -14.26 10.79
CA ALA A 73 -1.74 -14.45 10.64
C ALA A 73 -1.33 -15.93 10.49
N PRO A 74 -1.72 -16.87 11.38
CA PRO A 74 -1.41 -18.28 11.21
C PRO A 74 -2.14 -18.90 10.01
N LEU A 75 -3.40 -18.53 9.79
CA LEU A 75 -4.20 -19.04 8.67
C LEU A 75 -3.51 -18.77 7.33
N LEU A 76 -3.03 -17.55 7.12
CA LEU A 76 -2.37 -17.17 5.88
C LEU A 76 -1.09 -17.96 5.66
N ILE A 77 -0.28 -18.17 6.70
CA ILE A 77 0.98 -18.93 6.58
C ILE A 77 0.66 -20.37 6.14
N VAL A 78 -0.31 -21.00 6.79
CA VAL A 78 -0.77 -22.35 6.45
C VAL A 78 -1.25 -22.41 5.00
N LEU A 79 -2.09 -21.46 4.57
CA LEU A 79 -2.60 -21.42 3.19
C LEU A 79 -1.49 -21.17 2.16
N GLY A 80 -0.54 -20.29 2.46
CA GLY A 80 0.60 -20.00 1.59
C GLY A 80 1.50 -21.22 1.41
N LEU A 81 1.82 -21.93 2.50
CA LEU A 81 2.59 -23.17 2.45
C LEU A 81 1.83 -24.30 1.75
N ALA A 82 0.52 -24.41 1.96
CA ALA A 82 -0.31 -25.37 1.25
C ALA A 82 -0.33 -25.12 -0.26
N LEU A 83 -0.42 -23.85 -0.68
CA LEU A 83 -0.35 -23.46 -2.09
C LEU A 83 1.03 -23.76 -2.69
N LEU A 84 2.11 -23.49 -1.96
CA LEU A 84 3.46 -23.83 -2.39
C LEU A 84 3.65 -25.35 -2.52
N ALA A 85 3.17 -26.12 -1.54
CA ALA A 85 3.23 -27.59 -1.58
C ALA A 85 2.44 -28.15 -2.77
N TRP A 86 1.26 -27.58 -3.06
CA TRP A 86 0.50 -27.92 -4.26
C TRP A 86 1.30 -27.64 -5.54
N ALA A 87 1.86 -26.43 -5.68
CA ALA A 87 2.62 -26.03 -6.86
C ALA A 87 3.85 -26.92 -7.06
N TYR A 88 4.57 -27.23 -5.96
CA TYR A 88 5.70 -28.15 -5.95
C TYR A 88 5.31 -29.53 -6.50
N ARG A 89 4.20 -30.11 -6.03
CA ARG A 89 3.77 -31.45 -6.48
C ARG A 89 3.34 -31.44 -7.95
N GLN A 90 2.61 -30.41 -8.37
CA GLN A 90 2.09 -30.34 -9.74
C GLN A 90 3.20 -30.07 -10.76
N ALA A 91 4.17 -29.22 -10.44
CA ALA A 91 5.25 -28.85 -11.35
C ALA A 91 6.40 -29.89 -11.40
N GLY A 92 6.32 -30.99 -10.63
CA GLY A 92 7.37 -31.99 -10.58
C GLY A 92 8.59 -31.60 -9.72
N GLY A 93 8.38 -30.74 -8.73
CA GLY A 93 9.39 -30.28 -7.77
C GLY A 93 10.01 -28.91 -8.10
N PHE A 94 10.98 -28.48 -7.29
CA PHE A 94 11.60 -27.16 -7.44
C PHE A 94 12.47 -27.01 -8.69
N GLY A 95 13.00 -28.10 -9.26
CA GLY A 95 13.85 -28.05 -10.46
C GLY A 95 13.14 -27.39 -11.64
N PRO A 96 12.01 -27.93 -12.13
CA PRO A 96 11.23 -27.31 -13.20
C PRO A 96 10.69 -25.92 -12.83
N MET A 97 10.36 -25.69 -11.56
CA MET A 97 9.83 -24.40 -11.08
C MET A 97 10.87 -23.28 -11.07
N LEU A 98 12.10 -23.57 -10.63
CA LEU A 98 13.13 -22.54 -10.39
C LEU A 98 14.24 -22.55 -11.44
N GLY A 99 14.26 -23.54 -12.33
CA GLY A 99 15.23 -23.66 -13.42
C GLY A 99 14.92 -22.81 -14.65
N GLN A 100 13.83 -22.03 -14.65
CA GLN A 100 13.51 -21.13 -15.76
C GLN A 100 14.60 -20.06 -15.92
N PRO A 101 15.20 -19.91 -17.11
CA PRO A 101 16.24 -18.92 -17.32
C PRO A 101 15.69 -17.51 -17.18
N SER A 102 16.46 -16.63 -16.55
CA SER A 102 16.09 -15.21 -16.44
C SER A 102 16.04 -14.56 -17.83
N HIS A 103 15.04 -13.73 -18.08
CA HIS A 103 14.92 -12.99 -19.35
C HIS A 103 15.98 -11.87 -19.50
N PHE A 104 16.70 -11.54 -18.42
CA PHE A 104 17.72 -10.49 -18.39
C PHE A 104 19.14 -11.00 -18.66
N VAL A 105 19.32 -12.31 -18.87
CA VAL A 105 20.63 -12.91 -19.21
C VAL A 105 21.08 -12.50 -20.62
N PRO A 106 22.37 -12.63 -20.95
CA PRO A 106 22.86 -12.43 -22.32
C PRO A 106 22.10 -13.31 -23.32
N GLY A 107 21.65 -12.73 -24.43
CA GLY A 107 20.80 -13.37 -25.44
C GLY A 107 19.32 -13.49 -25.04
N GLY A 108 18.92 -13.01 -23.86
CA GLY A 108 17.54 -12.99 -23.39
C GLY A 108 16.73 -11.79 -23.93
N PRO A 109 15.39 -11.88 -23.93
CA PRO A 109 14.53 -10.85 -24.51
C PRO A 109 14.56 -9.49 -23.77
N LYS A 110 15.14 -9.45 -22.57
CA LYS A 110 15.30 -8.22 -21.75
C LYS A 110 16.76 -7.94 -21.41
N GLU A 111 17.70 -8.44 -22.21
CA GLU A 111 19.13 -8.16 -22.02
C GLU A 111 19.40 -6.65 -21.89
N GLY A 112 20.25 -6.27 -20.93
CA GLY A 112 20.62 -4.88 -20.65
C GLY A 112 19.53 -4.04 -19.95
N GLN A 113 18.31 -4.54 -19.78
CA GLN A 113 17.19 -3.77 -19.23
C GLN A 113 16.99 -3.92 -17.72
N PHE A 114 17.83 -4.70 -17.04
CA PHE A 114 17.65 -5.01 -15.61
C PHE A 114 17.51 -3.75 -14.75
N TRP A 115 18.46 -2.82 -14.83
CA TRP A 115 18.45 -1.60 -14.01
C TRP A 115 17.29 -0.66 -14.36
N ALA A 116 16.88 -0.63 -15.63
CA ALA A 116 15.74 0.16 -16.08
C ALA A 116 14.41 -0.36 -15.51
N VAL A 117 14.32 -1.64 -15.15
CA VAL A 117 13.13 -2.25 -14.52
C VAL A 117 13.25 -2.27 -12.99
N PHE A 118 14.44 -2.53 -12.46
CA PHE A 118 14.68 -2.75 -11.04
C PHE A 118 14.32 -1.52 -10.20
N PHE A 119 14.84 -0.34 -10.53
CA PHE A 119 14.63 0.85 -9.72
C PHE A 119 13.19 1.36 -9.71
N PRO A 120 12.46 1.45 -10.86
CA PRO A 120 11.03 1.72 -10.83
C PRO A 120 10.23 0.70 -10.01
N SER A 121 10.59 -0.59 -10.11
CA SER A 121 9.91 -1.65 -9.35
C SER A 121 10.17 -1.52 -7.85
N LEU A 122 11.41 -1.21 -7.47
CA LEU A 122 11.79 -0.93 -6.08
C LEU A 122 11.06 0.30 -5.54
N THR A 123 11.02 1.41 -6.30
CA THR A 123 10.25 2.60 -5.96
C THR A 123 8.76 2.26 -5.79
N GLY A 124 8.20 1.45 -6.69
CA GLY A 124 6.81 0.98 -6.57
C GLY A 124 6.57 0.14 -5.31
N MET A 125 7.49 -0.75 -4.94
CA MET A 125 7.41 -1.53 -3.69
C MET A 125 7.54 -0.66 -2.44
N ILE A 126 8.42 0.35 -2.45
CA ILE A 126 8.50 1.31 -1.35
C ILE A 126 7.19 2.11 -1.27
N GLY A 127 6.68 2.59 -2.40
CA GLY A 127 5.38 3.26 -2.48
C GLY A 127 4.25 2.41 -1.92
N PHE A 128 4.23 1.12 -2.21
CA PHE A 128 3.22 0.19 -1.69
C PHE A 128 3.18 0.23 -0.15
N TRP A 129 4.33 0.25 0.52
CA TRP A 129 4.42 0.25 1.99
C TRP A 129 4.50 1.64 2.62
N ALA A 130 4.76 2.68 1.83
CA ALA A 130 5.01 4.04 2.31
C ALA A 130 3.91 4.57 3.22
N THR A 131 2.64 4.31 2.88
CA THR A 131 1.50 4.77 3.67
C THR A 131 1.50 4.17 5.08
N LEU A 132 1.80 2.88 5.21
CA LEU A 132 1.89 2.22 6.51
C LEU A 132 3.16 2.66 7.26
N SER A 133 4.29 2.77 6.56
CA SER A 133 5.56 3.19 7.18
C SER A 133 5.48 4.59 7.80
N LEU A 134 4.85 5.55 7.12
CA LEU A 134 4.68 6.92 7.62
C LEU A 134 3.70 7.01 8.80
N ASN A 135 2.74 6.08 8.87
CA ASN A 135 1.70 6.07 9.90
C ASN A 135 1.87 4.93 10.92
N ILE A 136 3.03 4.28 10.94
CA ILE A 136 3.31 3.21 11.91
C ILE A 136 3.13 3.65 13.38
N PRO A 137 3.31 4.94 13.77
CA PRO A 137 2.99 5.41 15.12
C PRO A 137 1.54 5.17 15.56
N ASP A 138 0.58 5.04 14.64
CA ASP A 138 -0.81 4.68 14.97
C ASP A 138 -0.92 3.33 15.66
N PHE A 139 0.00 2.42 15.36
CA PHE A 139 0.09 1.08 15.95
C PHE A 139 1.08 1.04 17.10
N THR A 140 2.28 1.61 16.92
CA THR A 140 3.34 1.49 17.93
C THR A 140 3.03 2.26 19.21
N ARG A 141 2.11 3.23 19.19
CA ARG A 141 1.60 3.87 20.42
C ARG A 141 0.93 2.88 21.40
N TYR A 142 0.50 1.71 20.90
CA TYR A 142 -0.08 0.64 21.71
C TYR A 142 0.95 -0.43 22.12
N ALA A 143 2.21 -0.30 21.68
CA ALA A 143 3.28 -1.21 22.09
C ALA A 143 3.66 -0.96 23.55
N ARG A 144 4.02 -2.02 24.27
CA ARG A 144 4.41 -1.92 25.69
C ARG A 144 5.78 -1.25 25.85
N THR A 145 6.71 -1.56 24.96
CA THR A 145 8.07 -1.00 24.98
C THR A 145 8.58 -0.70 23.57
N GLN A 146 9.63 0.13 23.47
CA GLN A 146 10.33 0.38 22.21
C GLN A 146 10.98 -0.89 21.64
N ARG A 147 11.45 -1.79 22.51
CA ARG A 147 12.01 -3.08 22.09
C ARG A 147 10.94 -3.96 21.43
N ASP A 148 9.73 -3.98 21.98
CA ASP A 148 8.63 -4.79 21.44
C ASP A 148 8.23 -4.34 20.05
N GLN A 149 8.12 -3.02 19.81
CA GLN A 149 7.79 -2.51 18.48
C GLN A 149 8.91 -2.77 17.47
N MET A 150 10.17 -2.61 17.86
CA MET A 150 11.31 -2.91 16.99
C MET A 150 11.33 -4.39 16.60
N LEU A 151 11.30 -5.31 17.58
CA LEU A 151 11.32 -6.74 17.32
C LEU A 151 10.10 -7.19 16.52
N GLY A 152 8.91 -6.70 16.89
CA GLY A 152 7.66 -7.02 16.20
C GLY A 152 7.69 -6.64 14.72
N GLN A 153 8.23 -5.47 14.39
CA GLN A 153 8.33 -5.02 12.99
C GLN A 153 9.47 -5.72 12.23
N THR A 154 10.66 -5.84 12.83
CA THR A 154 11.82 -6.47 12.18
C THR A 154 11.61 -7.95 11.90
N LEU A 155 10.91 -8.66 12.79
CA LEU A 155 10.55 -10.06 12.57
C LEU A 155 9.29 -10.17 11.71
N GLY A 156 8.26 -9.37 11.98
CA GLY A 156 6.96 -9.48 11.32
C GLY A 156 7.02 -9.15 9.83
N LEU A 157 7.56 -7.99 9.43
CA LEU A 157 7.49 -7.51 8.04
C LEU A 157 8.53 -8.19 7.12
N PRO A 158 9.85 -8.07 7.35
CA PRO A 158 10.87 -8.68 6.47
C PRO A 158 10.70 -10.18 6.26
N THR A 159 10.50 -10.96 7.33
CA THR A 159 10.47 -12.43 7.21
C THR A 159 9.25 -12.92 6.45
N THR A 160 8.07 -12.36 6.75
CA THR A 160 6.84 -12.74 6.05
C THR A 160 6.84 -12.24 4.62
N MET A 161 7.40 -11.06 4.34
CA MET A 161 7.54 -10.56 2.98
C MET A 161 8.49 -11.41 2.14
N ALA A 162 9.63 -11.83 2.70
CA ALA A 162 10.52 -12.75 2.02
C ALA A 162 9.81 -14.08 1.69
N LEU A 163 9.08 -14.64 2.66
CA LEU A 163 8.32 -15.88 2.48
C LEU A 163 7.25 -15.73 1.39
N TYR A 164 6.39 -14.71 1.45
CA TYR A 164 5.31 -14.54 0.48
C TYR A 164 5.80 -14.11 -0.90
N SER A 165 6.88 -13.34 -0.98
CA SER A 165 7.52 -13.02 -2.26
C SER A 165 8.06 -14.29 -2.92
N PHE A 166 8.70 -15.16 -2.15
CA PHE A 166 9.14 -16.46 -2.65
C PHE A 166 7.96 -17.33 -3.09
N ILE A 167 6.92 -17.48 -2.27
CA ILE A 167 5.72 -18.25 -2.64
C ILE A 167 5.10 -17.70 -3.92
N GLY A 168 4.92 -16.39 -4.02
CA GLY A 168 4.36 -15.74 -5.21
C GLY A 168 5.16 -16.03 -6.47
N VAL A 169 6.49 -15.85 -6.43
CA VAL A 169 7.39 -16.13 -7.56
C VAL A 169 7.41 -17.61 -7.91
N ALA A 170 7.57 -18.50 -6.92
CA ALA A 170 7.66 -19.93 -7.13
C ALA A 170 6.36 -20.51 -7.71
N VAL A 171 5.21 -20.09 -7.18
CA VAL A 171 3.89 -20.52 -7.66
C VAL A 171 3.62 -19.96 -9.05
N THR A 172 3.93 -18.68 -9.32
CA THR A 172 3.79 -18.09 -10.67
C THR A 172 4.69 -18.81 -11.68
N SER A 173 5.90 -19.18 -11.29
CA SER A 173 6.78 -19.96 -12.16
C SER A 173 6.23 -21.36 -12.44
N ALA A 174 5.65 -22.02 -11.43
CA ALA A 174 4.98 -23.29 -11.61
C ALA A 174 3.83 -23.21 -12.62
N THR A 175 3.08 -22.11 -12.68
CA THR A 175 2.00 -21.98 -13.66
C THR A 175 2.50 -21.90 -15.11
N ILE A 176 3.72 -21.41 -15.33
CA ILE A 176 4.36 -21.46 -16.65
C ILE A 176 4.56 -22.91 -17.06
N VAL A 177 5.06 -23.76 -16.15
CA VAL A 177 5.24 -25.19 -16.38
C VAL A 177 3.91 -25.91 -16.61
N LEU A 178 2.88 -25.57 -15.82
CA LEU A 178 1.58 -26.25 -15.83
C LEU A 178 0.65 -25.81 -16.97
N TYR A 179 0.68 -24.53 -17.33
CA TYR A 179 -0.32 -23.90 -18.20
C TYR A 179 0.31 -23.13 -19.37
N GLY A 180 1.65 -23.10 -19.48
CA GLY A 180 2.36 -22.37 -20.54
C GLY A 180 2.37 -20.85 -20.37
N ALA A 181 1.84 -20.31 -19.27
CA ALA A 181 1.76 -18.87 -19.04
C ALA A 181 1.88 -18.51 -17.53
N PRO A 182 2.46 -17.33 -17.20
CA PRO A 182 2.53 -16.87 -15.82
C PRO A 182 1.15 -16.39 -15.35
N ILE A 183 0.65 -16.98 -14.26
CA ILE A 183 -0.56 -16.55 -13.56
C ILE A 183 -0.12 -16.03 -12.20
N TRP A 184 0.05 -14.72 -12.11
CA TRP A 184 0.46 -14.03 -10.88
C TRP A 184 -0.72 -13.62 -9.99
N ASP A 185 -1.92 -13.55 -10.57
CA ASP A 185 -3.13 -13.21 -9.84
C ASP A 185 -3.68 -14.43 -9.09
N PRO A 186 -3.74 -14.39 -7.74
CA PRO A 186 -4.19 -15.53 -6.94
C PRO A 186 -5.68 -15.86 -7.16
N VAL A 187 -6.53 -14.88 -7.47
CA VAL A 187 -7.95 -15.12 -7.79
C VAL A 187 -8.04 -15.93 -9.07
N VAL A 188 -7.29 -15.55 -10.10
CA VAL A 188 -7.24 -16.26 -11.39
C VAL A 188 -6.59 -17.64 -11.25
N LEU A 189 -5.58 -17.77 -10.41
CA LEU A 189 -4.96 -19.08 -10.16
C LEU A 189 -5.94 -20.03 -9.48
N ILE A 190 -6.65 -19.55 -8.44
CA ILE A 190 -7.63 -20.37 -7.73
C ILE A 190 -8.71 -20.86 -8.69
N THR A 191 -9.19 -20.05 -9.64
CA THR A 191 -10.22 -20.49 -10.60
C THR A 191 -9.76 -21.61 -11.57
N ARG A 192 -8.48 -21.97 -11.59
CA ARG A 192 -7.97 -23.14 -12.33
C ARG A 192 -8.22 -24.47 -11.63
N PHE A 193 -8.56 -24.47 -10.34
CA PHE A 193 -8.92 -25.68 -9.62
C PHE A 193 -10.30 -26.18 -10.06
N LYS A 194 -10.44 -27.49 -10.28
CA LYS A 194 -11.69 -28.08 -10.81
C LYS A 194 -12.79 -28.27 -9.77
N SER A 195 -12.46 -28.35 -8.48
CA SER A 195 -13.43 -28.64 -7.42
C SER A 195 -14.16 -27.37 -6.97
N PRO A 196 -15.49 -27.26 -7.13
CA PRO A 196 -16.26 -26.09 -6.70
C PRO A 196 -16.14 -25.80 -5.20
N VAL A 197 -15.98 -26.84 -4.38
CA VAL A 197 -15.77 -26.71 -2.93
C VAL A 197 -14.42 -26.05 -2.64
N VAL A 198 -13.35 -26.54 -3.29
CA VAL A 198 -12.00 -25.97 -3.14
C VAL A 198 -11.97 -24.51 -3.60
N LEU A 199 -12.62 -24.20 -4.72
CA LEU A 199 -12.78 -22.84 -5.23
C LEU A 199 -13.46 -21.93 -4.20
N THR A 200 -14.61 -22.36 -3.70
CA THR A 200 -15.42 -21.58 -2.75
C THR A 200 -14.66 -21.32 -1.46
N VAL A 201 -14.06 -22.36 -0.86
CA VAL A 201 -13.29 -22.24 0.39
C VAL A 201 -12.04 -21.36 0.21
N SER A 202 -11.33 -21.51 -0.90
CA SER A 202 -10.10 -20.74 -1.16
C SER A 202 -10.39 -19.26 -1.40
N LEU A 203 -11.38 -18.94 -2.24
CA LEU A 203 -11.80 -17.56 -2.51
C LEU A 203 -12.42 -16.92 -1.26
N PHE A 204 -13.18 -17.67 -0.45
CA PHE A 204 -13.70 -17.17 0.82
C PHE A 204 -12.57 -16.87 1.81
N SER A 205 -11.56 -17.75 1.90
CA SER A 205 -10.38 -17.52 2.73
C SER A 205 -9.61 -16.27 2.27
N LEU A 206 -9.51 -16.05 0.95
CA LEU A 206 -8.94 -14.84 0.38
C LEU A 206 -9.76 -13.60 0.75
N CYS A 207 -11.10 -13.65 0.71
CA CYS A 207 -11.96 -12.56 1.17
C CYS A 207 -11.70 -12.21 2.64
N LEU A 208 -11.58 -13.21 3.51
CA LEU A 208 -11.29 -13.01 4.93
C LEU A 208 -9.90 -12.39 5.15
N ALA A 209 -8.89 -12.87 4.42
CA ALA A 209 -7.54 -12.32 4.47
C ALA A 209 -7.50 -10.86 4.01
N THR A 210 -8.18 -10.56 2.90
CA THR A 210 -8.32 -9.22 2.33
C THR A 210 -9.04 -8.29 3.30
N LEU A 211 -10.15 -8.73 3.90
CA LEU A 211 -10.90 -7.96 4.90
C LEU A 211 -9.98 -7.52 6.05
N ALA A 212 -9.26 -8.46 6.65
CA ALA A 212 -8.40 -8.15 7.78
C ALA A 212 -7.17 -7.31 7.41
N THR A 213 -6.58 -7.47 6.21
CA THR A 213 -5.55 -6.53 5.72
C THR A 213 -6.12 -5.13 5.57
N ASN A 214 -7.30 -5.04 4.96
CA ASN A 214 -7.89 -3.76 4.59
C ASN A 214 -8.24 -2.91 5.81
N LEU A 215 -8.83 -3.54 6.82
CA LEU A 215 -9.17 -2.88 8.08
C LEU A 215 -7.94 -2.37 8.81
N ALA A 216 -6.88 -3.18 8.90
CA ALA A 216 -5.65 -2.80 9.60
C ALA A 216 -4.88 -1.73 8.82
N ALA A 217 -4.48 -2.01 7.59
CA ALA A 217 -3.55 -1.17 6.85
C ALA A 217 -4.20 0.11 6.28
N ASN A 218 -5.48 0.05 5.90
CA ASN A 218 -6.08 1.09 5.06
C ASN A 218 -7.21 1.88 5.74
N VAL A 219 -7.63 1.50 6.95
CA VAL A 219 -8.68 2.23 7.68
C VAL A 219 -8.14 2.93 8.91
N VAL A 220 -7.28 2.27 9.70
CA VAL A 220 -6.86 2.79 11.02
C VAL A 220 -6.25 4.19 10.89
N SER A 221 -5.24 4.35 10.03
CA SER A 221 -4.55 5.62 9.84
C SER A 221 -5.44 6.73 9.29
N PRO A 222 -6.15 6.58 8.15
CA PRO A 222 -7.00 7.66 7.68
C PRO A 222 -8.17 7.96 8.63
N ALA A 223 -8.68 6.98 9.38
CA ALA A 223 -9.67 7.24 10.42
C ALA A 223 -9.12 8.11 11.56
N ASN A 224 -7.89 7.87 12.01
CA ASN A 224 -7.18 8.73 12.96
C ASN A 224 -6.91 10.12 12.36
N ASP A 225 -6.47 10.20 11.11
CA ASP A 225 -6.21 11.48 10.41
C ASP A 225 -7.46 12.35 10.36
N PHE A 226 -8.61 11.79 9.95
CA PHE A 226 -9.87 12.54 9.90
C PHE A 226 -10.34 12.94 11.30
N ALA A 227 -10.15 12.08 12.31
CA ALA A 227 -10.47 12.43 13.69
C ALA A 227 -9.57 13.59 14.20
N ASN A 228 -8.29 13.59 13.86
CA ASN A 228 -7.35 14.66 14.23
C ASN A 228 -7.62 15.96 13.48
N LEU A 229 -8.17 15.91 12.26
CA LEU A 229 -8.54 17.09 11.49
C LEU A 229 -9.70 17.87 12.14
N TRP A 230 -10.68 17.17 12.73
CA TRP A 230 -11.79 17.81 13.44
C TRP A 230 -12.26 17.00 14.67
N PRO A 231 -11.50 17.01 15.78
CA PRO A 231 -11.72 16.11 16.93
C PRO A 231 -13.09 16.28 17.60
N LYS A 232 -13.67 17.48 17.52
CA LYS A 232 -14.99 17.79 18.09
C LYS A 232 -16.17 17.16 17.33
N ARG A 233 -15.98 16.75 16.06
CA ARG A 233 -17.08 16.27 15.20
C ARG A 233 -16.81 14.92 14.55
N ILE A 234 -15.55 14.56 14.36
CA ILE A 234 -15.16 13.32 13.69
C ILE A 234 -14.58 12.36 14.72
N SER A 235 -15.35 11.32 15.04
CA SER A 235 -14.85 10.19 15.82
C SER A 235 -14.05 9.24 14.92
N PHE A 236 -13.29 8.31 15.52
CA PHE A 236 -12.64 7.23 14.77
C PHE A 236 -13.62 6.45 13.87
N ARG A 237 -14.83 6.15 14.39
CA ARG A 237 -15.88 5.47 13.60
C ARG A 237 -16.31 6.31 12.40
N THR A 238 -16.53 7.61 12.61
CA THR A 238 -16.90 8.56 11.56
C THR A 238 -15.77 8.68 10.52
N GLY A 239 -14.51 8.77 10.95
CA GLY A 239 -13.34 8.80 10.07
C GLY A 239 -13.19 7.51 9.25
N GLY A 240 -13.49 6.36 9.83
CA GLY A 240 -13.54 5.09 9.12
C GLY A 240 -14.62 5.05 8.03
N LEU A 241 -15.82 5.60 8.31
CA LEU A 241 -16.89 5.73 7.30
C LEU A 241 -16.49 6.68 6.16
N ILE A 242 -15.86 7.82 6.48
CA ILE A 242 -15.34 8.77 5.47
C ILE A 242 -14.31 8.08 4.57
N THR A 243 -13.38 7.31 5.16
CA THR A 243 -12.41 6.48 4.42
C THR A 243 -13.13 5.52 3.46
N GLY A 244 -14.18 4.86 3.97
CA GLY A 244 -15.00 3.94 3.19
C GLY A 244 -15.67 4.59 1.99
N LEU A 245 -16.25 5.78 2.16
CA LEU A 245 -16.91 6.52 1.09
C LEU A 245 -15.90 7.01 0.04
N ILE A 246 -14.79 7.60 0.47
CA ILE A 246 -13.72 8.04 -0.45
C ILE A 246 -13.17 6.86 -1.24
N GLY A 247 -13.04 5.68 -0.63
CA GLY A 247 -12.60 4.46 -1.33
C GLY A 247 -13.52 4.04 -2.47
N ILE A 248 -14.84 4.27 -2.37
CA ILE A 248 -15.78 4.07 -3.48
C ILE A 248 -15.58 5.14 -4.56
N LEU A 249 -15.51 6.41 -4.16
CA LEU A 249 -15.39 7.55 -5.08
C LEU A 249 -14.11 7.50 -5.94
N ILE A 250 -13.05 6.87 -5.43
CA ILE A 250 -11.80 6.65 -6.16
C ILE A 250 -11.97 5.68 -7.36
N GLN A 251 -13.06 4.91 -7.43
CA GLN A 251 -13.33 3.93 -8.50
C GLN A 251 -12.16 2.94 -8.70
N PRO A 252 -11.81 2.16 -7.66
CA PRO A 252 -10.59 1.35 -7.61
C PRO A 252 -10.46 0.35 -8.76
N TRP A 253 -11.57 -0.16 -9.30
CA TRP A 253 -11.58 -1.07 -10.45
C TRP A 253 -10.94 -0.46 -11.70
N LYS A 254 -11.04 0.86 -11.89
CA LYS A 254 -10.37 1.55 -13.00
C LYS A 254 -8.86 1.65 -12.77
N LEU A 255 -8.44 1.83 -11.52
CA LEU A 255 -7.01 1.92 -11.17
C LEU A 255 -6.29 0.60 -11.36
N VAL A 256 -6.91 -0.53 -11.02
CA VAL A 256 -6.29 -1.86 -11.12
C VAL A 256 -6.50 -2.55 -12.47
N ALA A 257 -7.30 -1.97 -13.37
CA ALA A 257 -7.55 -2.54 -14.69
C ALA A 257 -6.30 -2.61 -15.57
N ASP A 258 -5.35 -1.69 -15.37
CA ASP A 258 -4.05 -1.69 -16.05
C ASP A 258 -2.91 -1.83 -15.02
N PRO A 259 -2.19 -2.97 -15.00
CA PRO A 259 -1.04 -3.17 -14.11
C PRO A 259 0.07 -2.12 -14.30
N SER A 260 0.26 -1.62 -15.53
CA SER A 260 1.28 -0.61 -15.82
C SER A 260 0.89 0.74 -15.19
N GLY A 261 -0.35 1.19 -15.41
CA GLY A 261 -0.89 2.37 -14.75
C GLY A 261 -0.90 2.24 -13.22
N TYR A 262 -1.25 1.08 -12.68
CA TYR A 262 -1.20 0.84 -11.24
C TYR A 262 0.22 1.02 -10.67
N ILE A 263 1.25 0.44 -11.29
CA ILE A 263 2.63 0.57 -10.80
C ILE A 263 3.18 1.96 -11.09
N PHE A 264 3.23 2.35 -12.36
CA PHE A 264 4.00 3.52 -12.80
C PHE A 264 3.25 4.84 -12.63
N THR A 265 1.91 4.84 -12.64
CA THR A 265 1.11 6.07 -12.43
C THR A 265 0.72 6.20 -10.97
N TRP A 266 0.15 5.17 -10.37
CA TRP A 266 -0.36 5.23 -9.00
C TRP A 266 0.77 5.09 -7.96
N LEU A 267 1.45 3.93 -7.88
CA LEU A 267 2.46 3.69 -6.83
C LEU A 267 3.62 4.68 -6.90
N VAL A 268 4.23 4.83 -8.07
CA VAL A 268 5.36 5.75 -8.25
C VAL A 268 4.90 7.21 -8.08
N GLY A 269 3.70 7.56 -8.56
CA GLY A 269 3.18 8.92 -8.53
C GLY A 269 3.06 9.48 -7.12
N TYR A 270 2.36 8.77 -6.23
CA TYR A 270 2.26 9.24 -4.84
C TYR A 270 3.56 9.00 -4.03
N SER A 271 4.49 8.18 -4.52
CA SER A 271 5.78 7.98 -3.85
C SER A 271 6.62 9.26 -3.79
N ALA A 272 6.51 10.16 -4.78
CA ALA A 272 7.12 11.49 -4.71
C ALA A 272 6.56 12.30 -3.53
N LEU A 273 5.23 12.32 -3.38
CA LEU A 273 4.54 13.02 -2.31
C LEU A 273 4.94 12.46 -0.93
N LEU A 274 4.80 11.15 -0.76
CA LEU A 274 5.06 10.48 0.52
C LEU A 274 6.54 10.48 0.86
N GLY A 275 7.42 10.36 -0.13
CA GLY A 275 8.87 10.49 0.05
C GLY A 275 9.25 11.85 0.62
N SER A 276 8.68 12.94 0.08
CA SER A 276 8.90 14.29 0.59
C SER A 276 8.43 14.46 2.04
N ILE A 277 7.24 13.93 2.38
CA ILE A 277 6.72 13.98 3.75
C ILE A 277 7.64 13.21 4.70
N GLY A 278 8.05 12.00 4.30
CA GLY A 278 8.97 11.17 5.08
C GLY A 278 10.31 11.85 5.32
N GLY A 279 10.86 12.53 4.30
CA GLY A 279 12.12 13.26 4.42
C GLY A 279 12.05 14.38 5.44
N ILE A 280 10.99 15.19 5.39
CA ILE A 280 10.75 16.28 6.35
C ILE A 280 10.61 15.72 7.77
N LEU A 281 9.79 14.69 7.98
CA LEU A 281 9.55 14.12 9.31
C LEU A 281 10.82 13.53 9.93
N ILE A 282 11.62 12.81 9.14
CA ILE A 282 12.89 12.24 9.60
C ILE A 282 13.90 13.34 9.92
N ALA A 283 14.04 14.34 9.05
CA ALA A 283 14.94 15.47 9.28
C ALA A 283 14.54 16.28 10.51
N ASP A 284 13.25 16.57 10.69
CA ASP A 284 12.73 17.30 11.85
C ASP A 284 13.02 16.55 13.15
N TYR A 285 12.60 15.29 13.23
CA TYR A 285 12.70 14.52 14.47
C TYR A 285 14.15 14.21 14.85
N TYR A 286 14.95 13.66 13.94
CA TYR A 286 16.30 13.18 14.27
C TYR A 286 17.39 14.25 14.14
N LEU A 287 17.33 15.12 13.12
CA LEU A 287 18.43 16.05 12.84
C LEU A 287 18.25 17.41 13.50
N ILE A 288 17.02 17.94 13.52
CA ILE A 288 16.72 19.24 14.13
C ILE A 288 16.43 19.08 15.62
N ARG A 289 15.48 18.20 15.97
CA ARG A 289 14.97 18.05 17.34
C ARG A 289 15.68 16.99 18.17
N LYS A 290 16.59 16.21 17.57
CA LYS A 290 17.39 15.18 18.25
C LYS A 290 16.54 14.23 19.12
N ALA A 291 15.42 13.77 18.56
CA ALA A 291 14.44 12.90 19.22
C ALA A 291 13.82 13.47 20.51
N THR A 292 13.78 14.80 20.65
CA THR A 292 13.17 15.49 21.80
C THR A 292 11.94 16.28 21.35
N LEU A 293 10.78 16.05 21.96
CA LEU A 293 9.52 16.72 21.63
C LEU A 293 8.86 17.32 22.88
N ASP A 294 8.31 18.52 22.75
CA ASP A 294 7.41 19.12 23.74
C ASP A 294 5.99 18.58 23.53
N LEU A 295 5.65 17.53 24.26
CA LEU A 295 4.34 16.88 24.15
C LEU A 295 3.16 17.84 24.46
N PRO A 296 3.16 18.60 25.57
CA PRO A 296 2.16 19.65 25.78
C PRO A 296 2.06 20.67 24.65
N GLY A 297 3.20 21.06 24.09
CA GLY A 297 3.29 22.01 22.96
C GLY A 297 2.56 21.55 21.71
N LEU A 298 2.52 20.24 21.43
CA LEU A 298 1.82 19.67 20.26
C LEU A 298 0.30 19.89 20.27
N TYR A 299 -0.28 20.15 21.45
CA TYR A 299 -1.73 20.33 21.63
C TYR A 299 -2.14 21.79 21.89
N ARG A 300 -1.22 22.76 21.73
CA ARG A 300 -1.47 24.18 22.01
C ARG A 300 -1.31 25.05 20.76
N ARG A 301 -2.27 25.96 20.55
CA ARG A 301 -2.31 26.91 19.41
C ARG A 301 -1.21 27.98 19.44
N GLU A 302 -0.45 28.09 20.53
CA GLU A 302 0.67 29.02 20.66
C GLU A 302 1.93 28.30 21.18
N GLY A 303 1.97 26.97 21.00
CA GLY A 303 3.13 26.15 21.34
C GLY A 303 4.28 26.31 20.33
N PRO A 304 5.42 25.64 20.58
CA PRO A 304 6.61 25.71 19.72
C PRO A 304 6.38 25.17 18.29
N TYR A 305 5.24 24.53 18.02
CA TYR A 305 4.86 23.99 16.71
C TYR A 305 3.81 24.84 15.98
N TRP A 306 3.47 26.03 16.48
CA TRP A 306 2.51 26.91 15.82
C TRP A 306 3.12 27.67 14.62
N PHE A 307 4.44 27.92 14.65
CA PHE A 307 5.16 28.63 13.58
C PHE A 307 4.43 29.91 13.14
N SER A 308 4.33 30.15 11.82
CA SER A 308 3.68 31.32 11.24
C SER A 308 2.20 31.04 10.99
N GLY A 309 1.36 31.29 12.00
CA GLY A 309 -0.10 31.17 11.87
C GLY A 309 -0.60 29.74 11.70
N GLY A 310 0.10 28.76 12.30
CA GLY A 310 -0.18 27.33 12.20
C GLY A 310 0.59 26.62 11.08
N PHE A 311 1.43 27.34 10.32
CA PHE A 311 2.13 26.79 9.17
C PHE A 311 3.66 26.89 9.30
N ASN A 312 4.33 25.75 9.13
CA ASN A 312 5.77 25.70 8.96
C ASN A 312 6.13 25.97 7.50
N VAL A 313 6.52 27.21 7.19
CA VAL A 313 6.89 27.62 5.82
C VAL A 313 8.08 26.83 5.30
N ALA A 314 9.07 26.51 6.14
CA ALA A 314 10.22 25.70 5.74
C ALA A 314 9.80 24.29 5.31
N ALA A 315 8.85 23.67 6.03
CA ALA A 315 8.30 22.36 5.66
C ALA A 315 7.53 22.42 4.33
N ILE A 316 6.70 23.45 4.12
CA ILE A 316 5.93 23.61 2.87
C ILE A 316 6.87 23.80 1.68
N VAL A 317 7.90 24.64 1.81
CA VAL A 317 8.90 24.85 0.75
C VAL A 317 9.67 23.55 0.48
N ALA A 318 10.12 22.85 1.53
CA ALA A 318 10.79 21.56 1.37
C ALA A 318 9.92 20.50 0.68
N LEU A 319 8.63 20.46 1.00
CA LEU A 319 7.65 19.57 0.39
C LEU A 319 7.52 19.87 -1.11
N ALA A 320 7.32 21.14 -1.46
CA ALA A 320 7.18 21.58 -2.84
C ALA A 320 8.44 21.28 -3.66
N LEU A 321 9.62 21.64 -3.14
CA LEU A 321 10.90 21.42 -3.82
C LEU A 321 11.26 19.93 -3.93
N GLY A 322 10.82 19.09 -2.98
CA GLY A 322 10.99 17.64 -3.09
C GLY A 322 10.12 17.00 -4.17
N ILE A 323 8.91 17.51 -4.39
CA ILE A 323 7.96 16.95 -5.39
C ILE A 323 8.27 17.45 -6.80
N LEU A 324 8.60 18.74 -6.93
CA LEU A 324 8.76 19.46 -8.21
C LEU A 324 9.58 18.70 -9.27
N PRO A 325 10.76 18.12 -8.95
CA PRO A 325 11.59 17.42 -9.93
C PRO A 325 10.94 16.17 -10.52
N CYS A 326 9.97 15.57 -9.82
CA CYS A 326 9.25 14.38 -10.29
C CYS A 326 8.02 14.72 -11.14
N VAL A 327 7.52 15.96 -11.08
CA VAL A 327 6.29 16.38 -11.77
C VAL A 327 6.37 16.20 -13.28
N PRO A 328 7.44 16.62 -13.99
CA PRO A 328 7.46 16.45 -15.45
C PRO A 328 7.41 14.98 -15.86
N GLY A 329 8.16 14.09 -15.18
CA GLY A 329 8.10 12.66 -15.44
C GLY A 329 6.73 12.04 -15.15
N PHE A 330 6.04 12.51 -14.10
CA PHE A 330 4.65 12.11 -13.84
C PHE A 330 3.70 12.52 -14.98
N LEU A 331 3.80 13.77 -15.46
CA LEU A 331 2.98 14.29 -16.56
C LEU A 331 3.18 13.51 -17.87
N ASP A 332 4.38 13.00 -18.11
CA ASP A 332 4.70 12.11 -19.24
C ASP A 332 4.00 10.76 -19.12
N VAL A 333 4.06 10.14 -17.94
CA VAL A 333 3.44 8.84 -17.68
C VAL A 333 1.91 8.90 -17.81
N ILE A 334 1.27 9.98 -17.37
CA ILE A 334 -0.17 10.20 -17.58
C ILE A 334 -0.53 10.72 -18.98
N LYS A 335 0.45 10.86 -19.87
CA LYS A 335 0.27 11.36 -21.25
C LYS A 335 -0.31 12.79 -21.33
N ALA A 336 -0.10 13.60 -20.30
CA ALA A 336 -0.54 14.99 -20.25
C ALA A 336 0.48 15.95 -20.90
N ALA A 337 1.77 15.66 -20.79
CA ALA A 337 2.85 16.43 -21.43
C ALA A 337 4.10 15.56 -21.61
N SER A 338 4.88 15.77 -22.67
CA SER A 338 6.13 15.03 -22.88
C SER A 338 7.26 15.58 -22.00
N ALA A 339 8.02 14.70 -21.35
CA ALA A 339 9.17 15.10 -20.52
C ALA A 339 10.52 14.69 -21.13
N PRO A 340 11.58 15.48 -20.94
CA PRO A 340 12.94 15.06 -21.28
C PRO A 340 13.37 13.78 -20.53
N PRO A 341 14.27 12.94 -21.11
CA PRO A 341 14.72 11.68 -20.49
C PRO A 341 15.22 11.83 -19.04
N PHE A 342 15.86 12.95 -18.72
CA PHE A 342 16.33 13.25 -17.37
C PHE A 342 15.18 13.26 -16.33
N PHE A 343 14.06 13.93 -16.62
CA PHE A 343 12.93 14.01 -15.69
C PHE A 343 12.14 12.68 -15.60
N LYS A 344 12.11 11.91 -16.70
CA LYS A 344 11.58 10.53 -16.66
C LYS A 344 12.40 9.66 -15.72
N ALA A 345 13.74 9.78 -15.81
CA ALA A 345 14.65 9.08 -14.92
C ALA A 345 14.42 9.51 -13.46
N LEU A 346 14.35 10.81 -13.14
CA LEU A 346 14.05 11.27 -11.78
C LEU A 346 12.74 10.68 -11.22
N TYR A 347 11.70 10.59 -12.05
CA TYR A 347 10.43 10.00 -11.66
C TYR A 347 10.53 8.50 -11.34
N HIS A 348 11.39 7.74 -12.03
CA HIS A 348 11.67 6.34 -11.69
C HIS A 348 12.27 6.17 -10.27
N TYR A 349 12.93 7.21 -9.76
CA TYR A 349 13.48 7.27 -8.40
C TYR A 349 12.66 8.21 -7.49
N ALA A 350 11.39 8.46 -7.82
CA ALA A 350 10.54 9.48 -7.19
C ALA A 350 10.64 9.51 -5.65
N TRP A 351 10.53 8.35 -5.01
CA TRP A 351 10.68 8.23 -3.55
C TRP A 351 12.00 8.82 -3.04
N PHE A 352 13.12 8.35 -3.59
CA PHE A 352 14.46 8.70 -3.13
C PHE A 352 14.81 10.16 -3.42
N VAL A 353 14.46 10.64 -4.61
CA VAL A 353 14.68 12.03 -5.03
C VAL A 353 13.90 12.97 -4.12
N SER A 354 12.59 12.73 -3.96
CA SER A 354 11.74 13.56 -3.14
C SER A 354 12.12 13.52 -1.66
N PHE A 355 12.44 12.34 -1.12
CA PHE A 355 12.95 12.18 0.25
C PHE A 355 14.24 12.96 0.47
N GLY A 356 15.23 12.78 -0.40
CA GLY A 356 16.55 13.42 -0.26
C GLY A 356 16.47 14.94 -0.34
N ILE A 357 15.78 15.47 -1.36
CA ILE A 357 15.65 16.91 -1.57
C ILE A 357 14.88 17.56 -0.42
N SER A 358 13.72 17.02 -0.06
CA SER A 358 12.90 17.59 1.03
C SER A 358 13.63 17.55 2.38
N SER A 359 14.34 16.45 2.70
CA SER A 359 15.15 16.34 3.92
C SER A 359 16.22 17.42 3.97
N ALA A 360 16.99 17.58 2.89
CA ALA A 360 18.10 18.53 2.82
C ALA A 360 17.61 19.98 2.87
N VAL A 361 16.57 20.31 2.11
CA VAL A 361 15.96 21.65 2.10
C VAL A 361 15.38 21.97 3.47
N TYR A 362 14.61 21.06 4.06
CA TYR A 362 14.00 21.28 5.37
C TYR A 362 15.07 21.50 6.45
N TRP A 363 16.09 20.66 6.46
CA TRP A 363 17.20 20.76 7.40
C TRP A 363 17.96 22.09 7.26
N GLY A 364 18.26 22.51 6.03
CA GLY A 364 18.94 23.77 5.74
C GLY A 364 18.11 24.98 6.18
N LEU A 365 16.83 25.05 5.78
CA LEU A 365 15.94 26.16 6.13
C LEU A 365 15.64 26.22 7.65
N SER A 366 15.49 25.07 8.30
CA SER A 366 15.17 25.00 9.72
C SER A 366 16.33 25.46 10.61
N ARG A 367 17.58 25.27 10.17
CA ARG A 367 18.77 25.79 10.87
C ARG A 367 18.90 27.30 10.80
N LEU A 368 18.35 27.91 9.76
CA LEU A 368 18.35 29.36 9.57
C LEU A 368 17.19 30.04 10.31
N SER A 369 16.19 29.27 10.76
CA SER A 369 15.00 29.78 11.43
C SER A 369 15.10 29.67 12.96
N PRO A 370 15.09 30.78 13.72
CA PRO A 370 15.19 30.78 15.18
C PRO A 370 14.06 30.00 15.87
N GLN A 371 12.85 29.98 15.28
CA GLN A 371 11.68 29.32 15.85
C GLN A 371 11.76 27.79 15.83
N THR A 372 12.53 27.21 14.90
CA THR A 372 12.67 25.75 14.79
C THR A 372 13.78 25.20 15.69
N ALA A 373 14.77 26.05 16.02
CA ALA A 373 15.90 25.71 16.88
C ALA A 373 15.55 25.75 18.38
N ALA A 374 14.43 26.38 18.76
CA ALA A 374 13.95 26.43 20.14
C ALA A 374 13.31 25.09 20.54
N VAL A 375 14.14 24.08 20.79
CA VAL A 375 13.74 22.93 21.62
C VAL A 375 14.08 23.32 23.07
N PRO A 376 13.14 23.23 24.03
CA PRO A 376 13.48 23.39 25.44
C PRO A 376 14.55 22.36 25.80
N GLU A 377 15.63 22.78 26.46
CA GLU A 377 16.53 21.82 27.10
C GLU A 377 15.69 20.95 28.04
N ALA A 378 15.81 19.64 27.88
CA ALA A 378 15.19 18.68 28.79
C ALA A 378 15.77 18.95 30.19
N ALA A 379 14.91 19.37 31.12
CA ALA A 379 15.23 19.46 32.54
C ALA A 379 15.28 18.06 33.17
#